data_AF-A0A498I5J5-F1
#
_entry.id   AF-A0A498I5J5-F1
#
_cell.length_a   1.000
_cell.length_b   1.000
_cell.length_c   1.000
_cell.angle_alpha   90.00
_cell.angle_beta   90.00
_cell.angle_gamma   90.00
#
_symmetry.space_group_name_H-M   'P 1'
#
loop_
_entity.id
_entity.type
_entity.pdbx_description
1 polymer ?
#
loop_
_entity_poly.entity_id
_entity_poly.type
_entity_poly.pdbx_seq_one_letter_code
_entity_poly.pdbx_strand_id
1 'polypeptide(L)'
;MDANFEDHSKLPELKLDAKQSQGFLSFFKTLPNDSRAIRLFDRGDYYTAHGENATFIAKTYYRTTTALRQLGSGSNGLSSVSVSKNMFETIARDLLLERTDHTLEIYEGSGSSWRLVKSGTPGNLCSFEDVLFANNEMQDTPVVVALLPNFQENGCTVGLGYVDLTKRVLGLTEFIDDSHFTNVESALVALGCKECLLPLESGKTSEIRTLHDALSRCGVMLTERKKTEFKMRDLVQDLSRLVKGSIEPVRDLVVGFEFAPGALGALLSYAELLADESNYGNYSIQRYSLTAV
;
A
#
# COMPACT_ATOMS: atom_id res chain seq x y z
N MET A 1 27.70 -24.67 21.42
CA MET A 1 28.31 -24.70 20.08
C MET A 1 27.75 -23.50 19.37
N ASP A 2 28.36 -22.35 19.65
CA ASP A 2 28.01 -21.06 19.06
C ASP A 2 28.96 -20.82 17.89
N ALA A 3 28.43 -20.78 16.68
CA ALA A 3 29.19 -20.37 15.51
C ALA A 3 28.28 -19.64 14.51
N ASN A 4 28.80 -18.51 14.04
CA ASN A 4 28.32 -17.63 12.96
C ASN A 4 27.22 -16.61 13.27
N PHE A 5 27.65 -15.50 13.89
CA PHE A 5 27.10 -14.17 13.61
C PHE A 5 28.25 -13.16 13.48
N GLU A 6 29.03 -13.27 12.40
CA GLU A 6 29.88 -12.19 11.92
C GLU A 6 29.73 -12.08 10.40
N ASP A 7 28.72 -11.32 9.96
CA ASP A 7 28.80 -10.57 8.72
C ASP A 7 28.31 -9.15 8.99
N HIS A 8 29.12 -8.37 9.72
CA HIS A 8 29.00 -6.92 9.69
C HIS A 8 29.59 -6.44 8.37
N SER A 9 28.85 -6.67 7.28
CA SER A 9 29.10 -5.98 6.00
C SER A 9 29.19 -4.49 6.32
N LYS A 10 30.37 -3.87 6.14
CA LYS A 10 30.59 -2.45 6.45
C LYS A 10 29.50 -1.64 5.76
N LEU A 11 28.64 -0.99 6.55
CA LEU A 11 27.59 -0.12 6.03
C LEU A 11 28.22 0.93 5.11
N PRO A 12 27.60 1.27 3.97
CA PRO A 12 28.11 2.30 3.08
C PRO A 12 28.34 3.61 3.83
N GLU A 13 29.53 4.21 3.69
CA GLU A 13 29.82 5.49 4.33
C GLU A 13 29.06 6.62 3.62
N LEU A 14 28.17 7.29 4.35
CA LEU A 14 27.52 8.49 3.87
C LEU A 14 28.51 9.65 3.82
N LYS A 15 29.10 9.88 2.64
CA LYS A 15 30.00 11.01 2.37
C LYS A 15 29.27 12.05 1.54
N LEU A 16 28.87 13.15 2.19
CA LEU A 16 28.31 14.33 1.53
C LEU A 16 29.19 15.53 1.88
N ASP A 17 29.45 16.39 0.89
CA ASP A 17 30.09 17.66 1.19
C ASP A 17 29.14 18.58 2.00
N ALA A 18 29.68 19.65 2.59
CA ALA A 18 28.89 20.56 3.43
C ALA A 18 27.73 21.22 2.66
N LYS A 19 27.91 21.54 1.37
CA LYS A 19 26.92 22.23 0.55
C LYS A 19 25.78 21.28 0.16
N GLN A 20 26.10 20.06 -0.23
CA GLN A 20 25.15 18.99 -0.52
C GLN A 20 24.35 18.60 0.72
N SER A 21 25.02 18.52 1.88
CA SER A 21 24.35 18.24 3.15
C SER A 21 23.34 19.33 3.51
N GLN A 22 23.69 20.61 3.36
CA GLN A 22 22.76 21.72 3.62
C GLN A 22 21.59 21.74 2.64
N GLY A 23 21.85 21.51 1.34
CA GLY A 23 20.77 21.40 0.35
C GLY A 23 19.81 20.25 0.64
N PHE A 24 20.34 19.09 1.06
CA PHE A 24 19.50 17.97 1.44
C PHE A 24 18.62 18.30 2.65
N LEU A 25 19.19 18.91 3.69
CA LEU A 25 18.44 19.31 4.88
C LEU A 25 17.34 20.34 4.56
N SER A 26 17.56 21.26 3.62
CA SER A 26 16.50 22.19 3.20
C SER A 26 15.37 21.46 2.50
N PHE A 27 15.68 20.52 1.60
CA PHE A 27 14.69 19.69 0.93
C PHE A 27 13.92 18.82 1.92
N PHE A 28 14.61 18.14 2.84
CA PHE A 28 14.00 17.22 3.80
C PHE A 28 12.94 17.91 4.67
N LYS A 29 13.14 19.20 5.00
CA LYS A 29 12.18 20.02 5.73
C LYS A 29 10.90 20.37 4.95
N THR A 30 10.92 20.24 3.62
CA THR A 30 9.74 20.45 2.76
C THR A 30 8.87 19.21 2.60
N LEU A 31 9.34 18.04 3.06
CA LEU A 31 8.58 16.80 2.95
C LEU A 31 7.33 16.84 3.84
N PRO A 32 6.21 16.26 3.38
CA PRO A 32 5.01 16.13 4.21
C PRO A 32 5.30 15.33 5.48
N ASN A 33 4.67 15.73 6.58
CA ASN A 33 4.72 14.93 7.81
C ASN A 33 3.74 13.75 7.68
N ASP A 34 4.26 12.58 7.35
CA ASP A 34 3.51 11.32 7.30
C ASP A 34 4.32 10.27 8.07
N SER A 35 3.78 9.82 9.20
CA SER A 35 4.43 8.84 10.06
C SER A 35 4.43 7.42 9.48
N ARG A 36 3.57 7.15 8.48
CA ARG A 36 3.52 5.84 7.80
C ARG A 36 4.59 5.76 6.71
N ALA A 37 5.00 6.90 6.15
CA ALA A 37 5.91 6.92 5.00
C ALA A 37 7.37 6.65 5.39
N ILE A 38 7.82 5.44 5.11
CA ILE A 38 9.24 5.11 5.13
C ILE A 38 9.87 5.61 3.83
N ARG A 39 10.67 6.66 3.97
CA ARG A 39 11.35 7.37 2.88
C ARG A 39 12.81 6.96 2.80
N LEU A 40 13.19 6.44 1.65
CA LEU A 40 14.57 6.12 1.30
C LEU A 40 15.03 7.04 0.16
N PHE A 41 16.29 7.44 0.24
CA PHE A 41 16.92 8.34 -0.72
C PHE A 41 18.02 7.60 -1.46
N ASP A 42 17.87 7.45 -2.77
CA ASP A 42 18.82 6.76 -3.63
C ASP A 42 20.12 7.56 -3.75
N ARG A 43 21.25 6.90 -3.50
CA ARG A 43 22.61 7.43 -3.63
C ARG A 43 23.41 6.70 -4.72
N GLY A 44 22.75 5.93 -5.58
CA GLY A 44 23.31 5.11 -6.65
C GLY A 44 23.61 3.67 -6.20
N ASP A 45 24.60 3.52 -5.32
CA ASP A 45 25.05 2.20 -4.85
C ASP A 45 24.35 1.74 -3.57
N TYR A 46 23.69 2.65 -2.87
CA TYR A 46 23.01 2.42 -1.60
C TYR A 46 21.90 3.45 -1.41
N TYR A 47 21.05 3.21 -0.42
CA TYR A 47 20.00 4.13 0.01
C TYR A 47 20.36 4.76 1.35
N THR A 48 19.78 5.91 1.63
CA THR A 48 19.83 6.52 2.97
C THR A 48 18.43 6.75 3.50
N ALA A 49 18.23 6.53 4.78
CA ALA A 49 17.03 6.97 5.51
C ALA A 49 17.42 8.00 6.56
N HIS A 50 16.48 8.86 6.95
CA HIS A 50 16.75 9.97 7.84
C HIS A 50 15.64 10.22 8.88
N GLY A 51 15.98 10.84 10.00
CA GLY A 51 15.06 11.17 11.09
C GLY A 51 14.48 9.94 11.77
N GLU A 52 13.17 9.92 11.92
CA GLU A 52 12.41 8.79 12.50
C GLU A 52 12.58 7.52 11.65
N ASN A 53 12.59 7.64 10.32
CA ASN A 53 12.79 6.52 9.40
C ASN A 53 14.17 5.86 9.61
N ALA A 54 15.21 6.66 9.84
CA ALA A 54 16.55 6.12 10.18
C ALA A 54 16.52 5.33 11.49
N THR A 55 15.84 5.88 12.50
CA THR A 55 15.73 5.27 13.83
C THR A 55 14.93 3.96 13.78
N PHE A 56 13.82 3.96 13.03
CA PHE A 56 13.02 2.77 12.76
C PHE A 56 13.87 1.70 12.08
N ILE A 57 14.56 2.03 10.97
CA ILE A 57 15.34 1.04 10.23
C ILE A 57 16.48 0.45 11.08
N ALA A 58 17.19 1.30 11.82
CA ALA A 58 18.30 0.89 12.67
C ALA A 58 17.85 -0.08 13.77
N LYS A 59 16.70 0.17 14.40
CA LYS A 59 16.16 -0.70 15.45
C LYS A 59 15.53 -1.97 14.90
N THR A 60 14.75 -1.87 13.83
CA THR A 60 13.93 -2.97 13.31
C THR A 60 14.77 -3.96 12.50
N TYR A 61 15.60 -3.47 11.56
CA TYR A 61 16.31 -4.34 10.62
C TYR A 61 17.76 -4.57 11.05
N TYR A 62 18.48 -3.53 11.47
CA TYR A 62 19.87 -3.69 11.93
C TYR A 62 19.99 -4.13 13.39
N ARG A 63 18.89 -4.05 14.16
CA ARG A 63 18.85 -4.39 15.60
C ARG A 63 19.91 -3.64 16.42
N THR A 64 20.29 -2.43 15.99
CA THR A 64 21.27 -1.60 16.68
C THR A 64 21.07 -0.12 16.37
N THR A 65 21.28 0.75 17.36
CA THR A 65 21.31 2.20 17.17
C THR A 65 22.69 2.73 16.78
N THR A 66 23.75 1.89 16.85
CA THR A 66 25.13 2.30 16.53
C THR A 66 25.35 2.55 15.03
N ALA A 67 24.44 2.06 14.18
CA ALA A 67 24.42 2.33 12.74
C ALA A 67 24.04 3.79 12.41
N LEU A 68 23.43 4.52 13.36
CA LEU A 68 22.99 5.90 13.15
C LEU A 68 24.19 6.85 13.10
N ARG A 69 24.22 7.68 12.06
CA ARG A 69 25.15 8.78 11.88
C ARG A 69 24.40 10.11 11.90
N GLN A 70 25.08 11.18 12.26
CA GLN A 70 24.49 12.51 12.24
C GLN A 70 24.84 13.19 10.91
N LEU A 71 23.81 13.57 10.15
CA LEU A 71 23.97 14.40 8.95
C LEU A 71 23.77 15.87 9.32
N GLY A 72 24.76 16.71 9.02
CA GLY A 72 24.77 18.12 9.40
C GLY A 72 25.37 18.37 10.78
N SER A 73 25.26 19.60 11.28
CA SER A 73 25.86 20.03 12.55
C SER A 73 24.88 20.88 13.36
N GLY A 74 24.96 20.80 14.68
CA GLY A 74 24.13 21.58 15.61
C GLY A 74 22.71 21.05 15.78
N SER A 75 21.78 21.92 16.19
CA SER A 75 20.37 21.60 16.47
C SER A 75 19.54 21.19 15.24
N ASN A 76 20.08 21.35 14.03
CA ASN A 76 19.47 20.92 12.77
C ASN A 76 20.04 19.59 12.24
N GLY A 77 20.87 18.90 13.04
CA GLY A 77 21.44 17.62 12.65
C GLY A 77 20.37 16.53 12.58
N LEU A 78 20.46 15.67 11.57
CA LEU A 78 19.48 14.63 11.29
C LEU A 78 20.10 13.24 11.45
N SER A 79 19.50 12.40 12.29
CA SER A 79 19.88 10.99 12.40
C SER A 79 19.71 10.32 11.03
N SER A 80 20.74 9.61 10.58
CA SER A 80 20.82 9.07 9.23
C SER A 80 21.39 7.67 9.26
N VAL A 81 20.89 6.80 8.39
CA VAL A 81 21.39 5.43 8.26
C VAL A 81 21.56 5.09 6.79
N SER A 82 22.64 4.39 6.47
CA SER A 82 22.88 3.84 5.13
C SER A 82 22.27 2.45 5.02
N VAL A 83 21.71 2.14 3.86
CA VAL A 83 20.98 0.92 3.54
C VAL A 83 21.55 0.35 2.25
N SER A 84 22.17 -0.83 2.32
CA SER A 84 22.66 -1.53 1.11
C SER A 84 21.49 -1.96 0.23
N LYS A 85 21.74 -2.27 -1.06
CA LYS A 85 20.68 -2.76 -1.97
C LYS A 85 20.00 -4.03 -1.45
N ASN A 86 20.77 -4.99 -0.92
CA ASN A 86 20.21 -6.22 -0.34
C ASN A 86 19.34 -5.94 0.90
N MET A 87 19.77 -5.01 1.76
CA MET A 87 18.97 -4.63 2.92
C MET A 87 17.71 -3.86 2.51
N PHE A 88 17.81 -3.01 1.48
CA PHE A 88 16.65 -2.34 0.90
C PHE A 88 15.63 -3.35 0.39
N GLU A 89 16.05 -4.39 -0.33
CA GLU A 89 15.16 -5.46 -0.79
C GLU A 89 14.46 -6.17 0.39
N THR A 90 15.19 -6.44 1.47
CA THR A 90 14.65 -7.02 2.71
C THR A 90 13.60 -6.09 3.35
N ILE A 91 13.90 -4.80 3.44
CA ILE A 91 13.00 -3.79 4.00
C ILE A 91 11.75 -3.65 3.12
N ALA A 92 11.91 -3.57 1.80
CA ALA A 92 10.81 -3.42 0.86
C ALA A 92 9.84 -4.61 0.95
N ARG A 93 10.36 -5.84 1.03
CA ARG A 93 9.53 -7.03 1.23
C ARG A 93 8.77 -6.99 2.55
N ASP A 94 9.44 -6.70 3.66
CA ASP A 94 8.76 -6.64 4.96
C ASP A 94 7.67 -5.54 5.00
N LEU A 95 8.00 -4.32 4.55
CA LEU A 95 7.06 -3.20 4.58
C LEU A 95 5.83 -3.41 3.69
N LEU A 96 6.02 -4.01 2.51
CA LEU A 96 4.95 -4.11 1.50
C LEU A 96 4.22 -5.46 1.54
N LEU A 97 4.88 -6.55 1.94
CA LEU A 97 4.28 -7.88 1.91
C LEU A 97 3.86 -8.37 3.29
N GLU A 98 4.51 -7.94 4.36
CA GLU A 98 4.22 -8.43 5.72
C GLU A 98 3.42 -7.43 6.54
N ARG A 99 3.86 -6.18 6.55
CA ARG A 99 3.30 -5.10 7.38
C ARG A 99 2.14 -4.36 6.70
N THR A 100 1.37 -3.65 7.53
CA THR A 100 0.23 -2.82 7.08
C THR A 100 0.24 -1.41 7.66
N ASP A 101 1.27 -1.07 8.44
CA ASP A 101 1.38 0.19 9.16
C ASP A 101 2.26 1.24 8.46
N HIS A 102 2.95 0.87 7.38
CA HIS A 102 3.89 1.73 6.68
C HIS A 102 3.73 1.68 5.15
N THR A 103 4.01 2.81 4.51
CA THR A 103 4.17 2.95 3.06
C THR A 103 5.65 3.14 2.72
N LEU A 104 6.04 2.89 1.48
CA LEU A 104 7.43 3.00 1.02
C LEU A 104 7.55 4.03 -0.09
N GLU A 105 8.45 4.99 0.08
CA GLU A 105 8.73 6.05 -0.88
C GLU A 105 10.23 6.09 -1.20
N ILE A 106 10.58 6.09 -2.48
CA ILE A 106 11.96 6.25 -2.95
C ILE A 106 12.11 7.60 -3.62
N TYR A 107 13.10 8.36 -3.15
CA TYR A 107 13.48 9.64 -3.71
C TYR A 107 14.83 9.55 -4.41
N GLU A 108 14.93 10.19 -5.57
CA GLU A 108 16.18 10.31 -6.32
C GLU A 108 16.52 11.79 -6.50
N GLY A 109 17.80 12.14 -6.40
CA GLY A 109 18.23 13.52 -6.54
C GLY A 109 19.60 13.82 -5.97
N SER A 110 19.93 15.11 -5.93
CA SER A 110 21.16 15.60 -5.31
C SER A 110 20.99 17.03 -4.79
N GLY A 111 21.79 17.40 -3.78
CA GLY A 111 21.67 18.71 -3.14
C GLY A 111 20.26 18.95 -2.60
N SER A 112 19.61 20.02 -3.06
CA SER A 112 18.22 20.39 -2.72
C SER A 112 17.16 19.89 -3.71
N SER A 113 17.57 19.20 -4.78
CA SER A 113 16.70 18.79 -5.88
C SER A 113 16.45 17.29 -5.82
N TRP A 114 15.44 16.90 -5.05
CA TRP A 114 14.98 15.52 -4.91
C TRP A 114 13.56 15.38 -5.40
N ARG A 115 13.26 14.25 -6.03
CA ARG A 115 11.92 13.90 -6.53
C ARG A 115 11.54 12.50 -6.07
N LEU A 116 10.26 12.29 -5.79
CA LEU A 116 9.71 10.96 -5.58
C LEU A 116 9.74 10.21 -6.91
N VAL A 117 10.39 9.05 -6.96
CA VAL A 117 10.52 8.21 -8.16
C VAL A 117 9.74 6.91 -8.08
N LYS A 118 9.59 6.35 -6.88
CA LYS A 118 8.78 5.15 -6.63
C LYS A 118 7.97 5.35 -5.35
N SER A 119 6.73 4.89 -5.35
CA SER A 119 5.87 4.85 -4.16
C SER A 119 5.08 3.55 -4.15
N GLY A 120 4.86 3.00 -2.95
CA GLY A 120 4.28 1.68 -2.78
C GLY A 120 3.58 1.54 -1.45
N THR A 121 2.51 0.76 -1.46
CA THR A 121 1.72 0.38 -0.30
C THR A 121 1.54 -1.14 -0.32
N PRO A 122 1.08 -1.77 0.77
CA PRO A 122 0.87 -3.21 0.75
C PRO A 122 -0.03 -3.72 -0.39
N GLY A 123 -1.02 -2.94 -0.78
CA GLY A 123 -1.92 -3.21 -1.90
C GLY A 123 -1.52 -2.59 -3.25
N ASN A 124 -0.44 -1.82 -3.33
CA ASN A 124 0.07 -1.29 -4.60
C ASN A 124 1.58 -1.49 -4.70
N LEU A 125 1.94 -2.59 -5.37
CA LEU A 125 3.31 -3.08 -5.49
C LEU A 125 3.95 -2.74 -6.83
N CYS A 126 3.21 -2.14 -7.77
CA CYS A 126 3.62 -1.99 -9.18
C CYS A 126 5.01 -1.33 -9.34
N SER A 127 5.32 -0.32 -8.54
CA SER A 127 6.62 0.37 -8.60
C SER A 127 7.81 -0.44 -8.06
N PHE A 128 7.55 -1.54 -7.36
CA PHE A 128 8.54 -2.35 -6.66
C PHE A 128 8.59 -3.81 -7.12
N GLU A 129 7.85 -4.18 -8.17
CA GLU A 129 7.84 -5.56 -8.69
C GLU A 129 9.26 -6.07 -9.01
N ASP A 130 10.11 -5.21 -9.56
CA ASP A 130 11.51 -5.49 -9.87
C ASP A 130 12.33 -5.88 -8.63
N VAL A 131 12.00 -5.29 -7.48
CA VAL A 131 12.68 -5.54 -6.20
C VAL A 131 12.05 -6.76 -5.51
N LEU A 132 10.73 -6.85 -5.50
CA LEU A 132 9.99 -7.88 -4.77
C LEU A 132 10.13 -9.25 -5.43
N PHE A 133 10.17 -9.33 -6.76
CA PHE A 133 10.17 -10.59 -7.50
C PHE A 133 11.52 -10.98 -8.13
N ALA A 134 12.60 -10.25 -7.82
CA ALA A 134 13.95 -10.55 -8.31
C ALA A 134 14.41 -12.00 -8.05
N ASN A 135 13.96 -12.62 -6.96
CA ASN A 135 14.37 -13.97 -6.53
C ASN A 135 13.39 -15.10 -6.90
N ASN A 136 12.37 -14.84 -7.73
CA ASN A 136 11.38 -15.84 -8.19
C ASN A 136 10.64 -16.62 -7.07
N GLU A 137 10.73 -16.18 -5.81
CA GLU A 137 9.87 -16.70 -4.75
C GLU A 137 8.47 -16.13 -4.97
N MET A 138 7.56 -16.99 -5.44
CA MET A 138 6.15 -16.66 -5.65
C MET A 138 5.52 -16.47 -4.26
N GLN A 139 5.52 -15.23 -3.77
CA GLN A 139 4.83 -14.84 -2.55
C GLN A 139 3.46 -14.27 -2.89
N ASP A 140 2.47 -14.61 -2.07
CA ASP A 140 1.11 -14.13 -2.21
C ASP A 140 1.06 -12.60 -2.05
N THR A 141 0.70 -11.90 -3.11
CA THR A 141 0.35 -10.47 -3.01
C THR A 141 -0.90 -10.34 -2.15
N PRO A 142 -0.93 -9.42 -1.18
CA PRO A 142 -2.09 -9.30 -0.32
C PRO A 142 -3.33 -8.86 -1.10
N VAL A 143 -4.50 -9.29 -0.63
CA VAL A 143 -5.78 -8.87 -1.21
C VAL A 143 -6.02 -7.40 -0.88
N VAL A 144 -6.47 -6.65 -1.87
CA VAL A 144 -6.87 -5.24 -1.73
C VAL A 144 -8.37 -5.15 -1.83
N VAL A 145 -8.98 -4.47 -0.86
CA VAL A 145 -10.42 -4.25 -0.79
C VAL A 145 -10.73 -2.79 -1.06
N ALA A 146 -11.88 -2.50 -1.63
CA ALA A 146 -12.46 -1.16 -1.63
C ALA A 146 -13.87 -1.25 -1.07
N LEU A 147 -14.24 -0.26 -0.25
CA LEU A 147 -15.59 -0.15 0.29
C LEU A 147 -16.23 1.14 -0.21
N LEU A 148 -17.49 1.05 -0.61
CA LEU A 148 -18.36 2.18 -0.89
C LEU A 148 -19.53 2.13 0.10
N PRO A 149 -19.40 2.75 1.29
CA PRO A 149 -20.46 2.77 2.27
C PRO A 149 -21.57 3.75 1.85
N ASN A 150 -22.81 3.33 2.03
CA ASN A 150 -24.00 4.15 1.87
C ASN A 150 -24.78 4.18 3.19
N PHE A 151 -24.61 5.26 3.95
CA PHE A 151 -25.25 5.45 5.25
C PHE A 151 -26.71 5.89 5.06
N GLN A 152 -27.64 5.15 5.66
CA GLN A 152 -29.08 5.43 5.66
C GLN A 152 -29.61 5.46 7.11
N GLU A 153 -30.84 5.92 7.32
CA GLU A 153 -31.43 6.04 8.67
C GLU A 153 -31.50 4.70 9.43
N ASN A 154 -31.62 3.57 8.72
CA ASN A 154 -31.82 2.23 9.30
C ASN A 154 -30.60 1.29 9.14
N GLY A 155 -29.42 1.81 8.83
CA GLY A 155 -28.19 1.01 8.71
C GLY A 155 -27.22 1.54 7.65
N CYS A 156 -26.17 0.77 7.39
CA CYS A 156 -25.21 1.07 6.33
C CYS A 156 -25.21 -0.05 5.29
N THR A 157 -25.56 0.27 4.05
CA THR A 157 -25.33 -0.66 2.93
C THR A 157 -23.90 -0.48 2.47
N VAL A 158 -23.10 -1.53 2.52
CA VAL A 158 -21.69 -1.50 2.11
C VAL A 158 -21.52 -2.22 0.79
N GLY A 159 -21.08 -1.48 -0.23
CA GLY A 159 -20.55 -2.08 -1.46
C GLY A 159 -19.10 -2.47 -1.27
N LEU A 160 -18.78 -3.75 -1.42
CA LEU A 160 -17.42 -4.27 -1.30
C LEU A 160 -16.94 -4.78 -2.67
N GLY A 161 -15.78 -4.29 -3.10
CA GLY A 161 -14.99 -4.89 -4.17
C GLY A 161 -13.67 -5.40 -3.62
N TYR A 162 -13.10 -6.45 -4.22
CA TYR A 162 -11.73 -6.87 -3.92
C TYR A 162 -11.02 -7.39 -5.17
N VAL A 163 -9.69 -7.31 -5.12
CA VAL A 163 -8.80 -7.90 -6.12
C VAL A 163 -7.73 -8.75 -5.43
N ASP A 164 -7.58 -9.96 -5.93
CA ASP A 164 -6.48 -10.87 -5.63
C ASP A 164 -5.62 -11.00 -6.89
N LEU A 165 -4.49 -10.29 -6.93
CA LEU A 165 -3.59 -10.26 -8.09
C LEU A 165 -2.90 -11.61 -8.31
N THR A 166 -2.61 -12.34 -7.23
CA THR A 166 -1.96 -13.65 -7.29
C THR A 166 -2.90 -14.70 -7.88
N LYS A 167 -4.14 -14.77 -7.39
CA LYS A 167 -5.14 -15.71 -7.93
C LYS A 167 -5.81 -15.20 -9.21
N ARG A 168 -5.57 -13.93 -9.58
CA ARG A 168 -6.26 -13.21 -10.67
C ARG A 168 -7.78 -13.28 -10.52
N VAL A 169 -8.25 -13.00 -9.32
CA VAL A 169 -9.68 -13.00 -8.97
C VAL A 169 -10.12 -11.60 -8.64
N LEU A 170 -11.20 -11.17 -9.30
CA LEU A 170 -11.98 -10.00 -8.95
C LEU A 170 -13.24 -10.48 -8.24
N GLY A 171 -13.67 -9.77 -7.20
CA GLY A 171 -14.97 -10.07 -6.65
C GLY A 171 -15.66 -8.86 -6.08
N LEU A 172 -16.97 -9.02 -5.95
CA LEU A 172 -17.86 -7.98 -5.47
C LEU A 172 -18.99 -8.59 -4.64
N THR A 173 -19.46 -7.82 -3.66
CA THR A 173 -20.66 -8.13 -2.89
C THR A 173 -21.26 -6.87 -2.29
N GLU A 174 -22.53 -6.96 -1.93
CA GLU A 174 -23.23 -5.96 -1.14
C GLU A 174 -23.93 -6.62 0.02
N PHE A 175 -23.92 -5.91 1.14
CA PHE A 175 -24.58 -6.34 2.35
C PHE A 175 -24.93 -5.12 3.19
N ILE A 176 -25.93 -5.31 4.05
CA ILE A 176 -26.25 -4.36 5.11
C ILE A 176 -25.36 -4.71 6.29
N ASP A 177 -24.74 -3.70 6.88
CA ASP A 177 -23.93 -3.83 8.08
C ASP A 177 -24.58 -3.11 9.26
N ASP A 178 -24.19 -3.53 10.45
CA ASP A 178 -24.61 -2.91 11.70
C ASP A 178 -23.75 -1.66 12.03
N SER A 179 -24.03 -1.01 13.16
CA SER A 179 -23.26 0.16 13.61
C SER A 179 -21.80 -0.15 13.98
N HIS A 180 -21.44 -1.42 14.13
CA HIS A 180 -20.10 -1.87 14.51
C HIS A 180 -19.27 -2.37 13.32
N PHE A 181 -19.88 -2.49 12.13
CA PHE A 181 -19.26 -2.99 10.91
C PHE A 181 -18.79 -4.45 10.98
N THR A 182 -19.55 -5.30 11.68
CA THR A 182 -19.18 -6.71 11.92
C THR A 182 -19.01 -7.51 10.63
N ASN A 183 -19.84 -7.23 9.61
CA ASN A 183 -19.75 -7.94 8.32
C ASN A 183 -18.52 -7.50 7.52
N VAL A 184 -18.19 -6.21 7.53
CA VAL A 184 -16.94 -5.69 6.95
C VAL A 184 -15.73 -6.34 7.60
N GLU A 185 -15.65 -6.38 8.94
CA GLU A 185 -14.53 -7.02 9.65
C GLU A 185 -14.37 -8.49 9.23
N SER A 186 -15.48 -9.23 9.23
CA SER A 186 -15.50 -10.64 8.84
C SER A 186 -14.99 -10.84 7.41
N ALA A 187 -15.41 -9.99 6.48
CA ALA A 187 -14.94 -10.04 5.08
C ALA A 187 -13.45 -9.73 4.96
N LEU A 188 -12.95 -8.69 5.64
CA LEU A 188 -11.55 -8.27 5.57
C LEU A 188 -10.62 -9.35 6.12
N VAL A 189 -10.98 -9.96 7.26
CA VAL A 189 -10.21 -11.04 7.88
C VAL A 189 -10.23 -12.28 7.00
N ALA A 190 -11.39 -12.69 6.48
CA ALA A 190 -11.51 -13.88 5.64
C ALA A 190 -10.77 -13.75 4.31
N LEU A 191 -10.73 -12.55 3.73
CA LEU A 191 -9.99 -12.25 2.50
C LEU A 191 -8.48 -12.08 2.73
N GLY A 192 -8.01 -11.98 3.98
CA GLY A 192 -6.61 -11.65 4.27
C GLY A 192 -6.22 -10.26 3.74
N CYS A 193 -7.17 -9.32 3.80
CA CYS A 193 -6.97 -7.96 3.29
C CYS A 193 -5.87 -7.25 4.08
N LYS A 194 -4.95 -6.57 3.36
CA LYS A 194 -3.93 -5.71 3.99
C LYS A 194 -4.13 -4.23 3.73
N GLU A 195 -4.91 -3.89 2.71
CA GLU A 195 -5.21 -2.51 2.36
C GLU A 195 -6.65 -2.35 1.88
N CYS A 196 -7.32 -1.33 2.41
CA CYS A 196 -8.69 -0.97 2.06
C CYS A 196 -8.77 0.46 1.51
N LEU A 197 -9.36 0.61 0.32
CA LEU A 197 -9.67 1.90 -0.27
C LEU A 197 -11.02 2.41 0.24
N LEU A 198 -11.08 3.68 0.64
CA LEU A 198 -12.33 4.40 0.94
C LEU A 198 -12.45 5.70 0.15
N PRO A 199 -13.67 6.11 -0.24
CA PRO A 199 -13.89 7.44 -0.77
C PRO A 199 -13.61 8.50 0.30
N LEU A 200 -12.88 9.54 -0.10
CA LEU A 200 -12.68 10.73 0.72
C LEU A 200 -14.02 11.42 0.91
N GLU A 201 -14.56 11.32 2.13
CA GLU A 201 -15.84 11.92 2.51
C GLU A 201 -15.58 13.28 3.17
N SER A 202 -16.21 14.33 2.63
CA SER A 202 -16.19 15.67 3.22
C SER A 202 -17.28 15.78 4.29
N GLY A 203 -17.12 15.11 5.43
CA GLY A 203 -18.08 15.15 6.53
C GLY A 203 -17.67 14.28 7.70
N LYS A 204 -17.71 14.82 8.92
CA LYS A 204 -17.45 14.05 10.16
C LYS A 204 -18.76 13.38 10.61
N THR A 205 -19.13 12.27 9.99
CA THR A 205 -20.15 11.38 10.56
C THR A 205 -19.47 10.42 11.54
N SER A 206 -20.09 10.19 12.69
CA SER A 206 -19.63 9.21 13.70
C SER A 206 -19.44 7.80 13.13
N GLU A 207 -20.21 7.49 12.11
CA GLU A 207 -20.31 6.21 11.44
C GLU A 207 -19.05 5.93 10.61
N ILE A 208 -18.51 6.94 9.91
CA ILE A 208 -17.22 6.82 9.22
C ILE A 208 -16.08 6.55 10.22
N ARG A 209 -16.07 7.22 11.38
CA ARG A 209 -15.06 6.91 12.42
C ARG A 209 -15.15 5.47 12.88
N THR A 210 -16.36 4.96 13.07
CA THR A 210 -16.56 3.57 13.50
C THR A 210 -16.08 2.57 12.44
N LEU A 211 -16.26 2.88 11.16
CA LEU A 211 -15.69 2.12 10.05
C LEU A 211 -14.16 2.17 10.05
N HIS A 212 -13.55 3.35 10.26
CA HIS A 212 -12.08 3.47 10.36
C HIS A 212 -11.54 2.65 11.55
N ASP A 213 -12.24 2.66 12.69
CA ASP A 213 -11.89 1.85 13.85
C ASP A 213 -11.97 0.36 13.54
N ALA A 214 -12.98 -0.08 12.77
CA ALA A 214 -13.11 -1.47 12.32
C ALA A 214 -11.94 -1.90 11.41
N LEU A 215 -11.54 -1.05 10.45
CA LEU A 215 -10.36 -1.28 9.61
C LEU A 215 -9.08 -1.40 10.45
N SER A 216 -8.92 -0.50 11.42
CA SER A 216 -7.77 -0.47 12.34
C SER A 216 -7.70 -1.75 13.19
N ARG A 217 -8.83 -2.24 13.71
CA ARG A 217 -8.90 -3.51 14.46
C ARG A 217 -8.51 -4.72 13.61
N CYS A 218 -8.82 -4.69 12.32
CA CYS A 218 -8.42 -5.73 11.37
C CYS A 218 -6.94 -5.62 10.95
N GLY A 219 -6.21 -4.59 11.37
CA GLY A 219 -4.85 -4.34 10.92
C GLY A 219 -4.76 -3.99 9.44
N VAL A 220 -5.80 -3.41 8.87
CA VAL A 220 -5.88 -3.06 7.44
C VAL A 220 -5.45 -1.61 7.23
N MET A 221 -4.54 -1.38 6.27
CA MET A 221 -4.16 -0.03 5.88
C MET A 221 -5.33 0.68 5.22
N LEU A 222 -5.67 1.87 5.71
CA LEU A 222 -6.63 2.74 5.05
C LEU A 222 -5.95 3.65 4.02
N THR A 223 -6.48 3.64 2.79
CA THR A 223 -6.10 4.54 1.71
C THR A 223 -7.31 5.29 1.19
N GLU A 224 -7.34 6.60 1.42
CA GLU A 224 -8.42 7.47 0.96
C GLU A 224 -8.23 7.87 -0.51
N ARG A 225 -9.30 7.73 -1.31
CA ARG A 225 -9.31 8.03 -2.75
C ARG A 225 -10.42 9.01 -3.09
N LYS A 226 -10.31 9.74 -4.21
CA LYS A 226 -11.35 10.71 -4.56
C LYS A 226 -12.66 9.99 -4.83
N LYS A 227 -13.79 10.54 -4.36
CA LYS A 227 -15.13 9.97 -4.63
C LYS A 227 -15.41 9.81 -6.13
N THR A 228 -14.79 10.62 -6.98
CA THR A 228 -14.87 10.51 -8.45
C THR A 228 -14.23 9.26 -9.04
N GLU A 229 -13.42 8.52 -8.27
CA GLU A 229 -12.81 7.25 -8.68
C GLU A 229 -13.75 6.07 -8.42
N PHE A 230 -14.74 6.22 -7.54
CA PHE A 230 -15.77 5.21 -7.26
C PHE A 230 -16.94 5.34 -8.24
N LYS A 231 -16.68 5.04 -9.51
CA LYS A 231 -17.68 5.15 -10.60
C LYS A 231 -17.98 3.81 -11.24
N MET A 232 -19.24 3.64 -11.64
CA MET A 232 -19.74 2.44 -12.32
C MET A 232 -19.63 2.51 -13.86
N ARG A 233 -19.51 3.71 -14.45
CA ARG A 233 -19.85 3.97 -15.86
C ARG A 233 -19.10 3.08 -16.87
N ASP A 234 -17.80 2.89 -16.68
CA ASP A 234 -16.95 2.19 -17.65
C ASP A 234 -16.60 0.75 -17.21
N LEU A 235 -17.09 0.34 -16.04
CA LEU A 235 -16.69 -0.91 -15.39
C LEU A 235 -16.93 -2.15 -16.25
N VAL A 236 -18.11 -2.28 -16.88
CA VAL A 236 -18.42 -3.47 -17.70
C VAL A 236 -17.50 -3.55 -18.92
N GLN A 237 -17.13 -2.41 -19.51
CA GLN A 237 -16.19 -2.37 -20.62
C GLN A 237 -14.79 -2.76 -20.15
N ASP A 238 -14.35 -2.24 -19.00
CA ASP A 238 -13.05 -2.56 -18.42
C ASP A 238 -12.94 -4.04 -18.05
N LEU A 239 -13.97 -4.59 -17.40
CA LEU A 239 -14.06 -6.00 -17.07
C LEU A 239 -14.08 -6.89 -18.32
N SER A 240 -14.66 -6.43 -19.45
CA SER A 240 -14.63 -7.19 -20.71
C SER A 240 -13.24 -7.41 -21.28
N ARG A 241 -12.28 -6.55 -20.90
CA ARG A 241 -10.87 -6.69 -21.29
C ARG A 241 -10.11 -7.60 -20.34
N LEU A 242 -10.44 -7.57 -19.05
CA LEU A 242 -9.71 -8.27 -17.98
C LEU A 242 -10.21 -9.71 -17.75
N VAL A 243 -11.52 -9.92 -17.79
CA VAL A 243 -12.16 -11.18 -17.41
C VAL A 243 -12.17 -12.17 -18.58
N LYS A 244 -11.80 -13.41 -18.30
CA LYS A 244 -11.86 -14.52 -19.27
C LYS A 244 -13.31 -14.92 -19.55
N GLY A 245 -13.65 -15.08 -20.83
CA GLY A 245 -14.92 -15.65 -21.28
C GLY A 245 -15.96 -14.62 -21.74
N SER A 246 -17.23 -15.01 -21.69
CA SER A 246 -18.38 -14.21 -22.13
C SER A 246 -18.64 -13.03 -21.19
N ILE A 247 -19.03 -11.89 -21.75
CA ILE A 247 -19.30 -10.65 -21.01
C ILE A 247 -20.70 -10.63 -20.37
N GLU A 248 -21.62 -11.47 -20.84
CA GLU A 248 -23.01 -11.51 -20.39
C GLU A 248 -23.13 -11.86 -18.90
N PRO A 249 -22.50 -12.93 -18.37
CA PRO A 249 -22.57 -13.24 -16.93
C PRO A 249 -21.91 -12.16 -16.06
N VAL A 250 -20.87 -11.51 -16.57
CA VAL A 250 -20.18 -10.41 -15.89
C VAL A 250 -21.11 -9.20 -15.77
N ARG A 251 -21.81 -8.86 -16.86
CA ARG A 251 -22.80 -7.78 -16.86
C ARG A 251 -23.94 -8.08 -15.90
N ASP A 252 -24.49 -9.29 -15.93
CA ASP A 252 -25.59 -9.71 -15.05
C ASP A 252 -25.19 -9.63 -13.57
N LEU A 253 -23.97 -10.05 -13.24
CA LEU A 253 -23.41 -9.94 -11.91
C LEU A 253 -23.28 -8.47 -11.45
N VAL A 254 -22.72 -7.60 -12.31
CA VAL A 254 -22.50 -6.18 -11.99
C VAL A 254 -23.83 -5.42 -11.82
N VAL A 255 -24.84 -5.72 -12.63
CA VAL A 255 -26.18 -5.10 -12.52
C VAL A 255 -26.93 -5.53 -11.26
N GLY A 256 -26.58 -6.68 -10.68
CA GLY A 256 -27.17 -7.17 -9.43
C GLY A 256 -26.78 -6.38 -8.17
N PHE A 257 -25.97 -5.33 -8.30
CA PHE A 257 -25.40 -4.55 -7.20
C PHE A 257 -25.43 -3.05 -7.53
N GLU A 258 -25.65 -2.20 -6.52
CA GLU A 258 -25.79 -0.75 -6.64
C GLU A 258 -24.48 0.04 -6.36
N PHE A 259 -23.74 -0.32 -5.31
CA PHE A 259 -22.53 0.31 -4.77
C PHE A 259 -21.23 -0.48 -5.02
N ALA A 260 -21.25 -1.82 -4.94
CA ALA A 260 -20.06 -2.67 -5.10
C ALA A 260 -19.36 -2.51 -6.46
N PRO A 261 -20.07 -2.30 -7.59
CA PRO A 261 -19.46 -1.94 -8.86
C PRO A 261 -18.58 -0.68 -8.77
N GLY A 262 -19.03 0.34 -8.03
CA GLY A 262 -18.26 1.57 -7.82
C GLY A 262 -16.97 1.32 -7.03
N ALA A 263 -17.02 0.47 -6.01
CA ALA A 263 -15.84 0.05 -5.26
C ALA A 263 -14.85 -0.75 -6.12
N LEU A 264 -15.34 -1.70 -6.91
CA LEU A 264 -14.49 -2.48 -7.83
C LEU A 264 -13.83 -1.59 -8.89
N GLY A 265 -14.56 -0.62 -9.47
CA GLY A 265 -14.00 0.32 -10.44
C GLY A 265 -12.83 1.15 -9.88
N ALA A 266 -12.92 1.56 -8.60
CA ALA A 266 -11.83 2.23 -7.92
C ALA A 266 -10.59 1.33 -7.79
N LEU A 267 -10.76 0.04 -7.51
CA LEU A 267 -9.66 -0.93 -7.45
C LEU A 267 -8.97 -1.13 -8.80
N LEU A 268 -9.74 -1.28 -9.89
CA LEU A 268 -9.17 -1.46 -11.22
C LEU A 268 -8.27 -0.29 -11.62
N SER A 269 -8.69 0.93 -11.26
CA SER A 269 -7.91 2.16 -11.49
C SER A 269 -6.71 2.24 -10.55
N TYR A 270 -6.88 1.88 -9.28
CA TYR A 270 -5.83 1.95 -8.26
C TYR A 270 -4.68 0.99 -8.53
N ALA A 271 -5.00 -0.26 -8.91
CA ALA A 271 -4.01 -1.29 -9.24
C ALA A 271 -3.52 -1.19 -10.70
N GLU A 272 -3.97 -0.18 -11.46
CA GLU A 272 -3.58 0.06 -12.85
C GLU A 272 -3.73 -1.18 -13.76
N LEU A 273 -4.71 -2.05 -13.51
CA LEU A 273 -4.82 -3.35 -14.19
C LEU A 273 -4.96 -3.25 -15.71
N LEU A 274 -5.56 -2.16 -16.19
CA LEU A 274 -5.75 -1.89 -17.61
C LEU A 274 -4.50 -1.29 -18.29
N ALA A 275 -3.51 -0.82 -17.52
CA ALA A 275 -2.27 -0.29 -18.06
C ALA A 275 -1.33 -1.41 -18.55
N ASP A 276 -1.46 -2.61 -17.97
CA ASP A 276 -0.69 -3.79 -18.36
C ASP A 276 -1.54 -4.75 -19.21
N GLU A 277 -1.17 -4.90 -20.49
CA GLU A 277 -1.83 -5.82 -21.43
C GLU A 277 -1.70 -7.29 -21.00
N SER A 278 -0.72 -7.64 -20.16
CA SER A 278 -0.57 -8.99 -19.60
C SER A 278 -1.76 -9.43 -18.75
N ASN A 279 -2.55 -8.47 -18.25
CA ASN A 279 -3.77 -8.74 -17.47
C ASN A 279 -4.98 -9.10 -18.32
N TYR A 280 -4.94 -8.90 -19.64
CA TYR A 280 -6.13 -9.02 -20.48
C TYR A 280 -6.57 -10.48 -20.63
N GLY A 281 -7.86 -10.74 -20.41
CA GLY A 281 -8.47 -12.08 -20.48
C GLY A 281 -7.92 -13.07 -19.45
N ASN A 282 -7.30 -12.59 -18.36
CA ASN A 282 -6.59 -13.43 -17.39
C ASN A 282 -7.26 -13.48 -16.01
N TYR A 283 -8.30 -12.67 -15.76
CA TYR A 283 -9.02 -12.65 -14.50
C TYR A 283 -10.30 -13.48 -14.54
N SER A 284 -10.75 -13.96 -13.37
CA SER A 284 -12.14 -14.39 -13.14
C SER A 284 -12.85 -13.39 -12.23
N ILE A 285 -14.16 -13.22 -12.44
CA ILE A 285 -15.01 -12.42 -11.56
C ILE A 285 -16.00 -13.32 -10.82
N GLN A 286 -16.23 -13.04 -9.53
CA GLN A 286 -17.17 -13.80 -8.71
C GLN A 286 -17.93 -12.95 -7.70
N ARG A 287 -19.11 -13.43 -7.31
CA ARG A 287 -19.82 -12.90 -6.14
C ARG A 287 -19.15 -13.41 -4.87
N TYR A 288 -18.75 -12.51 -3.98
CA TYR A 288 -18.31 -12.91 -2.65
C TYR A 288 -19.51 -13.23 -1.75
N SER A 289 -19.38 -14.24 -0.90
CA SER A 289 -20.38 -14.64 0.07
C SER A 289 -19.81 -14.45 1.47
N LEU A 290 -20.53 -13.71 2.33
CA LEU A 290 -20.16 -13.51 3.73
C LEU A 290 -20.33 -14.78 4.57
N THR A 291 -21.24 -15.67 4.18
CA THR A 291 -21.38 -16.99 4.80
C THR A 291 -20.34 -17.92 4.21
N ALA A 292 -19.39 -18.36 5.04
CA ALA A 292 -18.56 -19.52 4.76
C ALA A 292 -19.49 -20.70 4.43
N VAL A 293 -19.25 -21.36 3.30
CA VAL A 293 -19.92 -22.62 2.95
C VAL A 293 -19.40 -23.72 3.86
#